data_AF-A0A9X3BIQ1-F1
#
_entry.id   AF-A0A9X3BIQ1-F1
#
_cell.length_a   1.000
_cell.length_b   1.000
_cell.length_c   1.000
_cell.angle_alpha   90.00
_cell.angle_beta   90.00
_cell.angle_gamma   90.00
#
_symmetry.space_group_name_H-M   'P 1'
#
loop_
_entity.id
_entity.type
_entity.pdbx_description
1 polymer ?
#
loop_
_entity_poly.entity_id
_entity_poly.type
_entity_poly.pdbx_seq_one_letter_code
_entity_poly.pdbx_strand_id
1 'polypeptide(L)'
;MRNPLLLKQYIHSIPASSLALPAMSKNVNKGSSEQQPLMQVMLDFENGHLKLEGDWQFLIASNEKNDAACVNYNQERISLDAAIYPALPINLDDEESNGLVLALEGRIKEGAFFSYCTGLLVIDSIRTGFVGPQLNITFLLYDLQVKNSELTFKLPVYTTVDTNYNN
;
A
#
# COMPACT_ATOMS: atom_id res chain seq x y z
N MET A 1 -30.18 -9.84 13.40
CA MET A 1 -28.95 -9.02 13.52
C MET A 1 -28.15 -9.24 12.25
N ARG A 2 -27.68 -8.18 11.58
CA ARG A 2 -26.75 -8.32 10.45
C ARG A 2 -25.38 -8.67 11.01
N ASN A 3 -24.67 -9.60 10.37
CA ASN A 3 -23.28 -9.87 10.72
C ASN A 3 -22.42 -8.68 10.23
N PRO A 4 -21.48 -8.19 11.04
CA PRO A 4 -20.61 -7.08 10.63
C PRO A 4 -19.71 -7.51 9.48
N LEU A 5 -19.52 -6.62 8.51
CA LEU A 5 -18.58 -6.79 7.41
C LEU A 5 -17.16 -6.51 7.92
N LEU A 6 -16.38 -7.57 8.16
CA LEU A 6 -15.02 -7.46 8.69
C LEU A 6 -13.97 -7.57 7.58
N LEU A 7 -13.14 -6.54 7.43
CA LEU A 7 -11.93 -6.57 6.62
C LEU A 7 -10.81 -7.25 7.41
N LYS A 8 -10.59 -8.52 7.09
CA LYS A 8 -9.52 -9.34 7.69
C LYS A 8 -8.20 -9.22 6.92
N GLN A 9 -8.29 -9.33 5.60
CA GLN A 9 -7.15 -9.29 4.71
C GLN A 9 -7.47 -8.44 3.49
N TYR A 10 -6.46 -7.76 2.96
CA TYR A 10 -6.55 -6.96 1.74
C TYR A 10 -5.33 -7.20 0.87
N ILE A 11 -5.56 -7.56 -0.39
CA ILE A 11 -4.49 -7.79 -1.38
C ILE A 11 -4.76 -6.89 -2.57
N HIS A 12 -3.75 -6.11 -2.96
CA HIS A 12 -3.83 -5.25 -4.13
C HIS A 12 -2.55 -5.33 -4.95
N SER A 13 -2.70 -5.24 -6.27
CA SER A 13 -1.59 -5.30 -7.21
C SER A 13 -1.84 -4.33 -8.36
N ILE A 14 -0.85 -3.49 -8.64
CA ILE A 14 -0.83 -2.58 -9.78
C ILE A 14 0.04 -3.21 -10.88
N PRO A 15 -0.54 -3.63 -12.01
CA PRO A 15 0.22 -4.26 -13.08
C PRO A 15 1.16 -3.28 -13.80
N ALA A 16 2.22 -3.80 -14.42
CA ALA A 16 3.17 -3.01 -15.22
C ALA A 16 2.51 -2.20 -16.35
N SER A 17 1.40 -2.70 -16.89
CA SER A 17 0.62 -2.06 -17.96
C SER A 17 -0.10 -0.77 -17.53
N SER A 18 -0.14 -0.44 -16.23
CA SER A 18 -0.76 0.79 -15.72
C SER A 18 0.08 2.05 -15.94
N LEU A 19 1.35 1.93 -16.38
CA LEU A 19 2.16 3.09 -16.78
C LEU A 19 1.89 3.48 -18.24
N ALA A 20 1.13 4.56 -18.43
CA ALA A 20 1.22 5.34 -19.67
C ALA A 20 2.44 6.27 -19.59
N LEU A 21 3.65 5.72 -19.53
CA LEU A 21 4.86 6.55 -19.60
C LEU A 21 5.11 6.95 -21.07
N PRO A 22 5.41 8.22 -21.37
CA PRO A 22 5.96 8.60 -22.66
C PRO A 22 7.30 7.88 -22.85
N ALA A 23 7.51 7.31 -24.03
CA ALA A 23 8.68 6.53 -24.40
C ALA A 23 9.98 7.35 -24.25
N MET A 24 10.57 7.34 -23.05
CA MET A 24 11.96 7.73 -22.86
C MET A 24 12.83 6.49 -22.87
N SER A 25 13.49 6.33 -24.02
CA SER A 25 14.59 5.42 -24.32
C SER A 25 15.43 5.03 -23.09
N LYS A 26 15.46 3.73 -22.78
CA LYS A 26 16.60 3.10 -22.14
C LYS A 26 17.06 1.92 -23.00
N ASN A 27 18.13 2.13 -23.74
CA ASN A 27 19.00 1.07 -24.23
C ASN A 27 19.63 0.37 -23.01
N VAL A 28 19.07 -0.74 -22.55
CA VAL A 28 19.78 -1.72 -21.70
C VAL A 28 19.21 -3.11 -21.97
N ASN A 29 20.08 -4.03 -22.41
CA ASN A 29 19.84 -5.47 -22.39
C ASN A 29 19.31 -5.91 -21.01
N LYS A 30 18.03 -6.27 -20.88
CA LYS A 30 17.51 -6.98 -19.70
C LYS A 30 16.43 -7.96 -20.13
N GLY A 31 16.79 -9.23 -20.20
CA GLY A 31 15.80 -10.30 -20.17
C GLY A 31 15.01 -10.25 -18.85
N SER A 32 13.71 -10.52 -18.94
CA SER A 32 12.78 -10.89 -17.84
C SER A 32 12.16 -9.80 -16.94
N SER A 33 12.31 -8.50 -17.18
CA SER A 33 11.69 -7.47 -16.30
C SER A 33 10.29 -6.98 -16.72
N GLU A 34 9.73 -7.45 -17.84
CA GLU A 34 8.47 -6.90 -18.38
C GLU A 34 7.17 -7.39 -17.71
N GLN A 35 7.24 -8.31 -16.73
CA GLN A 35 6.03 -8.97 -16.19
C GLN A 35 5.77 -8.78 -14.69
N GLN A 36 6.65 -8.09 -13.95
CA GLN A 36 6.40 -7.86 -12.52
C GLN A 36 5.48 -6.66 -12.30
N PRO A 37 4.51 -6.73 -11.36
CA PRO A 37 3.64 -5.59 -11.06
C PRO A 37 4.46 -4.41 -10.55
N LEU A 38 4.00 -3.18 -10.79
CA LEU A 38 4.64 -1.96 -10.29
C LEU A 38 4.60 -1.90 -8.77
N MET A 39 3.54 -2.46 -8.19
CA MET A 39 3.37 -2.56 -6.75
C MET A 39 2.46 -3.74 -6.43
N GLN A 40 2.76 -4.43 -5.35
CA GLN A 40 1.92 -5.42 -4.72
C GLN A 40 1.92 -5.16 -3.23
N VAL A 41 0.76 -5.27 -2.61
CA VAL A 41 0.57 -5.04 -1.17
C VAL A 41 -0.41 -6.06 -0.62
N MET A 42 -0.06 -6.59 0.54
CA MET A 42 -0.86 -7.51 1.33
C MET A 42 -0.92 -6.98 2.75
N LEU A 43 -2.13 -6.73 3.22
CA LEU A 43 -2.45 -6.40 4.60
C LEU A 43 -3.22 -7.57 5.21
N ASP A 44 -2.73 -8.09 6.32
CA ASP A 44 -3.41 -9.06 7.15
C ASP A 44 -3.68 -8.38 8.50
N PHE A 45 -4.87 -7.81 8.64
CA PHE A 45 -5.28 -7.13 9.85
C PHE A 45 -5.54 -8.11 11.00
N GLU A 46 -6.01 -9.32 10.69
CA GLU A 46 -6.27 -10.36 11.68
C GLU A 46 -4.99 -10.86 12.35
N ASN A 47 -3.91 -11.03 11.57
CA ASN A 47 -2.59 -11.44 12.09
C ASN A 47 -1.62 -10.27 12.31
N GLY A 48 -2.04 -9.05 12.00
CA GLY A 48 -1.23 -7.84 12.18
C GLY A 48 0.01 -7.80 11.30
N HIS A 49 -0.09 -8.12 10.01
CA HIS A 49 1.05 -8.19 9.10
C HIS A 49 0.85 -7.39 7.82
N LEU A 50 1.89 -6.69 7.39
CA LEU A 50 1.97 -5.94 6.15
C LEU A 50 3.15 -6.46 5.33
N LYS A 51 2.89 -6.76 4.06
CA LYS A 51 3.92 -6.90 3.03
C LYS A 51 3.65 -5.95 1.89
N LEU A 52 4.67 -5.23 1.45
CA LEU A 52 4.62 -4.43 0.23
C LEU A 52 5.87 -4.70 -0.60
N GLU A 53 5.68 -4.86 -1.91
CA GLU A 53 6.77 -4.95 -2.87
C GLU A 53 6.47 -4.03 -4.04
N GLY A 54 7.43 -3.24 -4.50
CA GLY A 54 7.17 -2.34 -5.62
C GLY A 54 8.42 -1.75 -6.24
N ASP A 55 8.26 -1.27 -7.46
CA ASP A 55 9.28 -0.49 -8.15
C ASP A 55 9.52 0.81 -7.39
N TRP A 56 10.79 1.09 -7.07
CA TRP A 56 11.17 2.29 -6.31
C TRP A 56 10.73 3.58 -7.00
N GLN A 57 10.88 3.66 -8.33
CA GLN A 57 10.51 4.86 -9.08
C GLN A 57 9.01 5.09 -9.03
N PHE A 58 8.23 4.02 -9.13
CA PHE A 58 6.78 4.09 -8.97
C PHE A 58 6.36 4.54 -7.57
N LEU A 59 6.90 3.91 -6.52
CA LEU A 59 6.57 4.19 -5.12
C LEU A 59 6.94 5.60 -4.67
N ILE A 60 8.05 6.15 -5.18
CA ILE A 60 8.45 7.53 -4.89
C ILE A 60 7.72 8.54 -5.75
N ALA A 61 7.43 8.25 -7.03
CA ALA A 61 6.66 9.16 -7.88
C ALA A 61 5.26 9.43 -7.32
N SER A 62 4.68 8.51 -6.54
CA SER A 62 3.42 8.73 -5.83
C SER A 62 3.53 9.66 -4.61
N ASN A 63 4.74 10.08 -4.20
CA ASN A 63 4.94 10.90 -3.02
C ASN A 63 5.21 12.38 -3.38
N GLU A 64 4.24 13.26 -3.13
CA GLU A 64 4.29 14.69 -3.52
C GLU A 64 5.34 15.51 -2.75
N LYS A 65 5.86 15.03 -1.61
CA LYS A 65 6.70 15.81 -0.68
C LYS A 65 8.19 15.48 -0.67
N ASN A 66 8.67 14.62 -1.58
CA ASN A 66 10.08 14.22 -1.51
C ASN A 66 10.98 15.28 -2.18
N ASP A 67 11.64 16.10 -1.37
CA ASP A 67 12.76 16.92 -1.81
C ASP A 67 13.80 16.01 -2.48
N ALA A 68 14.31 16.44 -3.64
CA ALA A 68 15.14 15.68 -4.57
C ALA A 68 16.52 15.21 -4.04
N ALA A 69 16.68 15.08 -2.72
CA ALA A 69 17.91 14.73 -2.02
C ALA A 69 18.08 13.23 -1.73
N CYS A 70 17.15 12.35 -2.12
CA CYS A 70 17.36 10.90 -2.03
C CYS A 70 18.19 10.37 -3.21
N VAL A 71 19.50 10.63 -3.08
CA VAL A 71 20.67 9.84 -3.48
C VAL A 71 20.40 8.62 -4.38
N ASN A 72 21.09 8.58 -5.53
CA ASN A 72 21.41 7.42 -6.38
C ASN A 72 20.95 6.02 -5.88
N TYR A 73 19.69 5.67 -6.13
CA TYR A 73 19.21 4.29 -6.04
C TYR A 73 19.08 3.72 -7.45
N ASN A 74 20.10 2.93 -7.84
CA ASN A 74 20.12 2.21 -9.10
C ASN A 74 19.14 1.04 -9.02
N GLN A 75 17.94 1.21 -9.58
CA GLN A 75 17.00 0.16 -10.03
C GLN A 75 17.08 -1.18 -9.27
N GLU A 76 16.27 -1.42 -8.21
CA GLU A 76 16.22 -2.80 -7.68
C GLU A 76 14.90 -3.32 -7.12
N ARG A 77 13.84 -2.52 -6.98
CA ARG A 77 12.57 -2.90 -6.32
C ARG A 77 12.74 -2.96 -4.79
N ILE A 78 11.76 -2.40 -4.09
CA ILE A 78 11.72 -2.37 -2.63
C ILE A 78 10.82 -3.49 -2.14
N SER A 79 11.17 -4.08 -1.00
CA SER A 79 10.26 -4.90 -0.20
C SER A 79 10.15 -4.31 1.22
N LEU A 80 8.94 -4.26 1.75
CA LEU A 80 8.61 -3.86 3.11
C LEU A 80 7.92 -5.04 3.78
N ASP A 81 8.38 -5.41 4.95
CA ASP A 81 7.75 -6.40 5.81
C ASP A 81 7.59 -5.77 7.21
N ALA A 82 6.35 -5.60 7.67
CA ALA A 82 6.03 -4.87 8.89
C ALA A 82 4.88 -5.50 9.68
N ALA A 83 4.91 -5.35 10.99
CA ALA A 83 3.80 -5.64 11.89
C ALA A 83 2.84 -4.45 11.97
N ILE A 84 1.54 -4.75 12.09
CA ILE A 84 0.44 -3.81 12.26
C ILE A 84 -0.08 -3.93 13.69
N TYR A 85 -0.17 -2.81 14.41
CA TYR A 85 -0.65 -2.78 15.79
C TYR A 85 -1.82 -1.81 15.98
N PRO A 86 -2.89 -2.23 16.69
CA PRO A 86 -3.17 -3.61 17.10
C PRO A 86 -3.54 -4.53 15.91
N ALA A 87 -3.30 -5.84 16.07
CA ALA A 87 -3.77 -6.86 15.14
C ALA A 87 -5.25 -7.15 15.38
N LEU A 88 -6.14 -6.51 14.62
CA LEU A 88 -7.58 -6.73 14.69
C LEU A 88 -8.24 -6.58 13.31
N PRO A 89 -9.23 -7.43 12.97
CA PRO A 89 -10.08 -7.21 11.81
C PRO A 89 -10.82 -5.88 11.91
N ILE A 90 -10.94 -5.17 10.80
CA ILE A 90 -11.55 -3.84 10.76
C ILE A 90 -13.03 -3.97 10.40
N ASN A 91 -13.91 -3.41 11.21
CA ASN A 91 -15.34 -3.43 10.94
C ASN A 91 -15.72 -2.33 9.95
N LEU A 92 -16.05 -2.71 8.72
CA LEU A 92 -16.39 -1.76 7.65
C LEU A 92 -17.77 -1.11 7.82
N ASP A 93 -18.63 -1.70 8.65
CA ASP A 93 -19.94 -1.12 8.99
C ASP A 93 -19.84 -0.12 10.15
N ASP A 94 -18.68 -0.01 10.80
CA ASP A 94 -18.46 0.86 11.95
C ASP A 94 -18.02 2.27 11.52
N GLU A 95 -18.67 3.29 12.05
CA GLU A 95 -18.24 4.68 11.84
C GLU A 95 -16.90 4.96 12.53
N GLU A 96 -16.55 4.21 13.58
CA GLU A 96 -15.26 4.31 14.28
C GLU A 96 -14.08 3.86 13.42
N SER A 97 -14.32 3.05 12.37
CA SER A 97 -13.28 2.64 11.43
C SER A 97 -12.85 3.77 10.48
N ASN A 98 -13.59 4.88 10.43
CA ASN A 98 -13.23 6.04 9.63
C ASN A 98 -12.18 6.91 10.34
N GLY A 99 -11.00 7.05 9.73
CA GLY A 99 -9.85 7.71 10.35
C GLY A 99 -9.11 6.79 11.32
N LEU A 100 -9.29 5.47 11.22
CA LEU A 100 -8.59 4.51 12.05
C LEU A 100 -7.08 4.59 11.76
N VAL A 101 -6.29 4.77 12.82
CA VAL A 101 -4.82 4.83 12.74
C VAL A 101 -4.23 3.61 13.44
N LEU A 102 -3.43 2.85 12.71
CA LEU A 102 -2.71 1.67 13.18
C LEU A 102 -1.21 1.94 13.12
N ALA A 103 -0.47 1.50 14.13
CA ALA A 103 0.98 1.65 14.16
C ALA A 103 1.65 0.56 13.31
N LEU A 104 2.75 0.92 12.64
CA LEU A 104 3.57 0.01 11.85
C LEU A 104 4.99 -0.04 12.41
N GLU A 105 5.56 -1.25 12.47
CA GLU A 105 6.97 -1.46 12.78
C GLU A 105 7.51 -2.59 11.91
N GLY A 106 8.63 -2.38 11.23
CA GLY A 106 9.10 -3.34 10.25
C GLY A 106 10.48 -3.06 9.69
N ARG A 107 10.72 -3.64 8.52
CA ARG A 107 11.97 -3.54 7.78
C ARG A 107 11.72 -3.25 6.32
N ILE A 108 12.51 -2.33 5.77
CA ILE A 108 12.60 -2.06 4.35
C ILE A 108 13.85 -2.76 3.83
N LYS A 109 13.71 -3.48 2.73
CA LYS A 109 14.81 -4.12 2.01
C LYS A 109 14.84 -3.60 0.58
N GLU A 110 16.02 -3.17 0.18
CA GLU A 110 16.34 -2.70 -1.16
C GLU A 110 17.59 -3.44 -1.64
N GLY A 111 17.42 -4.39 -2.56
CA GLY A 111 18.53 -5.23 -3.00
C GLY A 111 19.17 -6.02 -1.85
N ALA A 112 20.45 -5.74 -1.60
CA ALA A 112 21.22 -6.32 -0.50
C ALA A 112 21.13 -5.52 0.81
N PHE A 113 20.55 -4.32 0.79
CA PHE A 113 20.45 -3.44 1.94
C PHE A 113 19.15 -3.67 2.71
N PHE A 114 19.20 -3.55 4.03
CA PHE A 114 18.02 -3.57 4.90
C PHE A 114 18.11 -2.46 5.95
N SER A 115 16.98 -1.82 6.20
CA SER A 115 16.81 -0.81 7.25
C SER A 115 15.57 -1.11 8.07
N TYR A 116 15.53 -0.56 9.29
CA TYR A 116 14.36 -0.61 10.15
C TYR A 116 13.46 0.59 9.87
N CYS A 117 12.15 0.36 9.87
CA CYS A 117 11.17 1.43 9.68
C CYS A 117 10.08 1.37 10.73
N THR A 118 9.55 2.54 11.07
CA THR A 118 8.34 2.71 11.89
C THR A 118 7.37 3.60 11.14
N GLY A 119 6.08 3.47 11.40
CA GLY A 119 5.11 4.29 10.68
C GLY A 119 3.69 4.17 11.19
N LEU A 120 2.79 4.71 10.37
CA LEU A 120 1.35 4.68 10.59
C LEU A 120 0.66 4.17 9.33
N LEU A 121 -0.42 3.43 9.54
CA LEU A 121 -1.39 3.05 8.54
C LEU A 121 -2.71 3.71 8.90
N VAL A 122 -3.23 4.53 7.99
CA VAL A 122 -4.48 5.28 8.18
C VAL A 122 -5.54 4.73 7.24
N ILE A 123 -6.73 4.47 7.77
CA ILE A 123 -7.87 3.94 7.02
C ILE A 123 -8.99 4.95 7.08
N ASP A 124 -9.31 5.52 5.93
CA ASP A 124 -10.37 6.51 5.78
C ASP A 124 -11.50 5.92 4.95
N SER A 125 -12.74 6.03 5.42
CA SER A 125 -13.92 5.68 4.64
C SER A 125 -14.36 6.88 3.82
N ILE A 126 -14.18 6.82 2.50
CA ILE A 126 -14.85 7.72 1.58
C ILE A 126 -16.30 7.22 1.42
N ARG A 127 -17.25 7.98 1.96
CA ARG A 127 -18.67 7.78 1.64
C ARG A 127 -18.95 8.31 0.24
N THR A 128 -18.72 7.51 -0.79
CA THR A 128 -19.05 7.86 -2.18
C THR A 128 -20.43 7.32 -2.57
N GLY A 129 -21.49 8.03 -2.22
CA GLY A 129 -22.84 7.85 -2.79
C GLY A 129 -23.32 6.38 -2.90
N PHE A 130 -24.00 6.06 -4.02
CA PHE A 130 -24.72 4.80 -4.25
C PHE A 130 -23.84 3.55 -4.42
N VAL A 131 -22.51 3.64 -4.35
CA VAL A 131 -21.58 2.55 -4.71
C VAL A 131 -20.76 2.11 -3.50
N GLY A 132 -21.44 1.75 -2.41
CA GLY A 132 -20.82 1.17 -1.20
C GLY A 132 -19.75 2.05 -0.53
N PRO A 133 -19.18 1.60 0.61
CA PRO A 133 -18.02 2.24 1.21
C PRO A 133 -16.78 2.03 0.33
N GLN A 134 -16.12 3.13 -0.06
CA GLN A 134 -14.77 3.11 -0.61
C GLN A 134 -13.80 3.43 0.52
N LEU A 135 -12.90 2.53 0.87
CA LEU A 135 -11.85 2.85 1.84
C LEU A 135 -10.60 3.32 1.09
N ASN A 136 -9.93 4.30 1.67
CA ASN A 136 -8.55 4.66 1.37
C ASN A 136 -7.65 4.14 2.47
N ILE A 137 -6.63 3.39 2.09
CA ILE A 137 -5.55 3.02 2.99
C ILE A 137 -4.36 3.89 2.64
N THR A 138 -3.86 4.65 3.62
CA THR A 138 -2.70 5.54 3.51
C THR A 138 -1.58 5.03 4.42
N PHE A 139 -0.35 5.08 3.94
CA PHE A 139 0.83 4.65 4.67
C PHE A 139 1.72 5.85 4.93
N LEU A 140 2.31 5.92 6.11
CA LEU A 140 3.27 6.93 6.52
C LEU A 140 4.43 6.21 7.18
N LEU A 141 5.47 5.92 6.41
CA LEU A 141 6.65 5.22 6.90
C LEU A 141 7.79 6.20 7.16
N TYR A 142 8.64 5.85 8.12
CA TYR A 142 9.87 6.55 8.43
C TYR A 142 10.99 5.53 8.52
N ASP A 143 11.96 5.63 7.62
CA ASP A 143 13.20 4.88 7.70
C ASP A 143 14.08 5.47 8.82
N LEU A 144 14.57 4.63 9.72
CA LEU A 144 15.39 5.07 10.86
C LEU A 144 16.83 5.39 10.49
N GLN A 145 17.32 4.91 9.35
CA GLN A 145 18.68 5.14 8.85
C GLN A 145 18.73 6.26 7.80
N VAL A 146 17.64 6.43 7.05
CA VAL A 146 17.51 7.50 6.05
C VAL A 146 16.45 8.49 6.51
N LYS A 147 16.88 9.69 6.92
CA LYS A 147 15.95 10.74 7.37
C LYS A 147 14.89 11.02 6.28
N ASN A 148 13.61 10.86 6.67
CA ASN A 148 12.42 11.38 6.00
C ASN A 148 11.94 10.68 4.72
N SER A 149 11.96 9.35 4.66
CA SER A 149 11.29 8.62 3.57
C SER A 149 9.80 8.37 3.86
N GLU A 150 8.95 9.37 3.63
CA GLU A 150 7.48 9.19 3.62
C GLU A 150 7.10 8.31 2.40
N LEU A 151 6.10 7.44 2.55
CA LEU A 151 5.61 6.59 1.46
C LEU A 151 4.09 6.58 1.49
N THR A 152 3.50 7.53 0.78
CA THR A 152 2.05 7.74 0.73
C THR A 152 1.47 7.11 -0.53
N PHE A 153 0.64 6.10 -0.38
CA PHE A 153 -0.15 5.52 -1.47
C PHE A 153 -1.59 5.34 -1.01
N LYS A 154 -2.56 5.49 -1.93
CA LYS A 154 -3.99 5.36 -1.67
C LYS A 154 -4.52 4.15 -2.41
N LEU A 155 -5.12 3.22 -1.67
CA LEU A 155 -5.66 1.99 -2.22
C LEU A 155 -7.18 1.97 -2.06
N PRO A 156 -7.95 1.81 -3.16
CA PRO A 156 -9.38 1.64 -3.06
C PRO A 156 -9.72 0.25 -2.52
N VAL A 157 -10.53 0.19 -1.47
CA VAL A 157 -11.21 -1.05 -1.05
C VAL A 157 -12.62 -1.01 -1.62
N TYR A 158 -12.90 -1.90 -2.58
CA TYR A 158 -14.24 -2.05 -3.14
C TYR A 158 -14.98 -3.16 -2.38
N THR A 159 -16.03 -2.80 -1.65
CA THR A 159 -16.96 -3.79 -1.10
C THR A 159 -18.06 -4.06 -2.13
N THR A 160 -18.17 -5.29 -2.63
CA THR A 160 -19.39 -5.70 -3.32
C THR A 160 -20.49 -5.86 -2.28
N VAL A 161 -21.45 -4.94 -2.25
CA VAL A 161 -22.72 -5.21 -1.58
C VAL A 161 -23.42 -6.23 -2.46
N ASP A 162 -23.51 -7.49 -2.03
CA ASP A 162 -24.40 -8.47 -2.66
C ASP A 162 -25.83 -7.98 -2.48
N THR A 163 -26.31 -7.17 -3.42
CA THR A 163 -27.74 -6.95 -3.58
C THR A 163 -28.32 -8.23 -4.17
N ASN A 164 -28.60 -9.20 -3.29
CA ASN A 164 -29.55 -10.26 -3.59
C ASN A 164 -30.92 -9.62 -3.81
N TYR A 165 -31.16 -9.14 -5.05
CA TYR A 165 -32.50 -8.95 -5.57
C TYR A 165 -33.09 -10.33 -5.84
N ASN A 166 -33.68 -10.94 -4.83
CA ASN A 166 -34.64 -12.01 -5.03
C ASN A 166 -35.90 -11.39 -5.64
N ASN A 167 -36.06 -11.54 -6.96
CA ASN A 167 -37.36 -11.53 -7.62
C ASN A 167 -37.78 -12.98 -7.89
#